data_AF-A0A951FUS1-F1
#
_entry.id   AF-A0A951FUS1-F1
#
_cell.length_a   1.000
_cell.length_b   1.000
_cell.length_c   1.000
_cell.angle_alpha   90.00
_cell.angle_beta   90.00
_cell.angle_gamma   90.00
#
_symmetry.space_group_name_H-M   'P 1'
#
loop_
_entity.id
_entity.type
_entity.pdbx_description
1 polymer ?
#
loop_
_entity_poly.entity_id
_entity_poly.type
_entity_poly.pdbx_seq_one_letter_code
_entity_poly.pdbx_strand_id
1 'polypeptide(L)'
;VFWGVGSEAPGWLVHCLSEFASREVNLTRIESRPRKQGLGRYMFFLDLEGRDLEPHVADALSGLRAHVEALRVLGSFPAAIV
;
A
#
# COMPACT_ATOMS: atom_id res chain seq x y z
N VAL A 1 3.06 4.49 0.30
CA VAL A 1 3.16 4.51 -1.19
C VAL A 1 4.02 3.33 -1.65
N PHE A 2 3.60 2.62 -2.68
CA PHE A 2 4.35 1.47 -3.21
C PHE A 2 4.24 1.33 -4.72
N TRP A 3 5.15 0.57 -5.32
CA TRP A 3 5.13 0.18 -6.73
C TRP A 3 5.94 -1.09 -6.94
N GLY A 4 5.73 -1.76 -8.08
CA GLY A 4 6.54 -2.88 -8.51
C GLY A 4 6.22 -3.29 -9.93
N VAL A 5 7.11 -4.08 -10.53
CA VAL A 5 6.97 -4.61 -11.91
C VAL A 5 5.68 -5.41 -12.12
N GLY A 6 5.11 -5.97 -11.04
CA GLY A 6 3.84 -6.68 -11.12
C GLY A 6 2.62 -5.80 -11.41
N SER A 7 2.74 -4.46 -11.40
CA SER A 7 1.59 -3.56 -11.62
C SER A 7 0.89 -3.71 -12.98
N GLU A 8 1.54 -4.37 -13.94
CA GLU A 8 1.00 -4.65 -15.28
C GLU A 8 0.23 -5.99 -15.34
N ALA A 9 0.37 -6.85 -14.31
CA ALA A 9 -0.26 -8.15 -14.25
C ALA A 9 -1.67 -8.08 -13.60
N PRO A 10 -2.68 -8.75 -14.18
CA PRO A 10 -3.99 -8.88 -13.54
C PRO A 10 -3.89 -9.47 -12.14
N GLY A 11 -4.64 -8.90 -11.19
CA GLY A 11 -4.69 -9.40 -9.81
C GLY A 11 -3.52 -8.99 -8.92
N TRP A 12 -2.43 -8.41 -9.45
CA TRP A 12 -1.28 -8.01 -8.63
C TRP A 12 -1.67 -7.01 -7.52
N LEU A 13 -2.50 -6.03 -7.84
CA LEU A 13 -3.00 -5.09 -6.83
C LEU A 13 -3.87 -5.81 -5.78
N VAL A 14 -4.68 -6.79 -6.17
CA VAL A 14 -5.49 -7.58 -5.23
C VAL A 14 -4.59 -8.32 -4.24
N HIS A 15 -3.51 -8.94 -4.71
CA HIS A 15 -2.54 -9.59 -3.83
C HIS A 15 -1.89 -8.60 -2.86
N CYS A 16 -1.49 -7.41 -3.33
CA CYS A 16 -0.95 -6.36 -2.48
C CYS A 16 -1.94 -5.90 -1.42
N LEU A 17 -3.21 -5.68 -1.79
CA LEU A 17 -4.26 -5.23 -0.86
C LEU A 17 -4.70 -6.33 0.13
N SER A 18 -4.52 -7.60 -0.25
CA SER A 18 -4.83 -8.75 0.61
C SER A 18 -3.95 -8.81 1.86
N GLU A 19 -2.74 -8.25 1.82
CA GLU A 19 -1.86 -8.17 3.00
C GLU A 19 -2.47 -7.31 4.12
N PHE A 20 -3.22 -6.27 3.75
CA PHE A 20 -3.95 -5.43 4.71
C PHE A 20 -5.26 -6.09 5.15
N ALA A 21 -6.04 -6.61 4.19
CA ALA A 21 -7.34 -7.22 4.47
C ALA A 21 -7.24 -8.44 5.41
N SER A 22 -6.24 -9.31 5.19
CA SER A 22 -6.02 -10.50 6.02
C SER A 22 -5.59 -10.21 7.47
N ARG A 23 -5.16 -8.97 7.75
CA ARG A 23 -4.72 -8.49 9.07
C ARG A 23 -5.65 -7.42 9.63
N GLU A 24 -6.86 -7.31 9.07
CA GLU A 24 -7.90 -6.39 9.51
C GLU A 24 -7.46 -4.91 9.53
N VAL A 25 -6.54 -4.53 8.64
CA VAL A 25 -6.12 -3.13 8.47
C VAL A 25 -7.10 -2.41 7.52
N ASN A 26 -7.83 -1.45 8.06
CA ASN A 26 -8.79 -0.67 7.27
C ASN A 26 -8.07 0.35 6.36
N LEU A 27 -8.45 0.40 5.08
CA LEU A 27 -7.92 1.35 4.10
C LEU A 27 -8.93 2.47 3.87
N THR A 28 -8.50 3.72 4.04
CA THR A 28 -9.37 4.90 3.91
C THR A 28 -9.21 5.61 2.57
N ARG A 29 -8.08 5.40 1.89
CA ARG A 29 -7.86 5.93 0.54
C ARG A 29 -6.95 5.01 -0.27
N ILE A 30 -7.27 4.87 -1.56
CA ILE A 30 -6.38 4.33 -2.57
C ILE A 30 -6.38 5.22 -3.80
N GLU A 31 -5.19 5.56 -4.30
CA GLU A 31 -5.02 6.34 -5.53
C GLU A 31 -3.90 5.74 -6.37
N SER A 32 -4.18 5.52 -7.66
CA SER A 32 -3.17 5.10 -8.64
C SER A 32 -2.61 6.32 -9.39
N ARG A 33 -1.30 6.33 -9.59
CA ARG A 33 -0.60 7.38 -10.36
C ARG A 33 0.38 6.75 -11.34
N PRO A 34 0.42 7.19 -12.61
CA PRO A 34 1.40 6.69 -13.57
C PRO A 34 2.81 7.13 -13.16
N ARG A 35 3.79 6.23 -13.25
CA ARG A 35 5.20 6.55 -13.07
C ARG A 35 5.75 7.08 -14.39
N LYS A 36 6.68 8.05 -14.31
CA LYS A 36 7.36 8.63 -15.49
C LYS A 36 8.24 7.64 -16.28
N GLN A 37 8.34 6.39 -15.84
CA GLN A 37 9.22 5.35 -16.40
C GLN A 37 8.56 4.51 -17.51
N GLY A 38 7.34 4.83 -17.93
CA GLY A 38 6.65 4.16 -19.04
C GLY A 38 5.14 4.04 -18.82
N LEU A 39 4.39 3.87 -19.91
CA LEU A 39 2.97 3.52 -19.86
C LEU A 39 2.81 2.16 -19.15
N GLY A 40 1.74 1.98 -18.36
CA GLY A 40 1.47 0.72 -17.64
C GLY A 40 2.13 0.59 -16.25
N ARG A 41 3.12 1.42 -15.93
CA ARG A 41 3.76 1.41 -14.60
C ARG A 41 3.06 2.35 -13.65
N TYR A 42 2.48 1.81 -12.58
CA TYR A 42 1.78 2.59 -11.58
C TYR A 42 2.51 2.61 -10.24
N MET A 43 2.30 3.69 -9.51
CA MET A 43 2.53 3.74 -8.07
C MET A 43 1.19 3.96 -7.37
N PHE A 44 1.05 3.38 -6.20
CA PHE A 44 -0.17 3.40 -5.41
C PHE A 44 0.06 4.16 -4.12
N PHE A 45 -0.77 5.16 -3.89
CA PHE A 45 -0.89 5.87 -2.63
C PHE A 45 -2.01 5.21 -1.83
N LEU A 46 -1.72 4.91 -0.56
CA LEU A 46 -2.65 4.33 0.38
C LEU A 46 -2.65 5.17 1.65
N ASP A 47 -3.84 5.45 2.15
CA ASP A 47 -4.05 5.86 3.53
C ASP A 47 -4.81 4.72 4.24
N LEU A 48 -4.45 4.48 5.49
CA LEU A 48 -4.97 3.39 6.31
C LEU A 48 -5.16 3.84 7.76
N GLU A 49 -6.01 3.12 8.49
CA GLU A 49 -6.15 3.31 9.92
C GLU A 49 -5.07 2.54 10.68
N GLY A 50 -4.52 3.16 11.71
CA GLY A 50 -3.42 2.63 12.50
C GLY A 50 -2.07 3.29 12.18
N ARG A 51 -1.13 3.16 13.11
CA ARG A 51 0.25 3.65 13.01
C ARG A 51 1.17 2.52 12.57
N ASP A 52 2.23 2.87 11.87
CA ASP A 52 3.20 1.93 11.30
C ASP A 52 3.87 0.99 12.33
N LEU A 53 3.96 1.42 13.58
CA LEU A 53 4.49 0.62 14.70
C LEU A 53 3.46 -0.29 15.40
N GLU A 54 2.17 -0.21 15.04
CA GLU A 54 1.19 -1.19 15.55
C GLU A 54 1.45 -2.57 14.92
N PRO A 55 1.42 -3.67 15.69
CA PRO A 55 1.83 -4.99 15.19
C PRO A 55 1.13 -5.42 13.90
N HIS A 56 -0.21 -5.29 13.83
CA HIS A 56 -0.99 -5.70 12.66
C HIS A 56 -0.68 -4.86 11.41
N VAL A 57 -0.42 -3.56 11.56
CA VAL A 57 0.00 -2.67 10.48
C VAL A 57 1.44 -3.00 10.05
N ALA A 58 2.35 -3.17 10.99
CA ALA A 58 3.75 -3.52 10.72
C ALA A 58 3.85 -4.84 9.95
N ASP A 59 3.07 -5.84 10.34
CA ASP A 59 3.00 -7.14 9.67
C ASP A 59 2.42 -7.03 8.25
N ALA A 60 1.39 -6.19 8.05
CA ALA A 60 0.82 -5.93 6.73
C ALA A 60 1.83 -5.23 5.81
N LEU A 61 2.54 -4.22 6.33
CA LEU A 61 3.60 -3.53 5.60
C LEU A 61 4.76 -4.48 5.25
N SER A 62 5.12 -5.38 6.17
CA SER A 62 6.13 -6.41 5.94
C SER A 62 5.71 -7.41 4.85
N GLY A 63 4.47 -7.90 4.91
CA GLY A 63 3.90 -8.77 3.87
C GLY A 63 3.89 -8.08 2.50
N LEU A 64 3.48 -6.80 2.45
CA LEU A 64 3.50 -6.02 1.21
C LEU A 64 4.90 -5.91 0.62
N ARG A 65 5.95 -5.76 1.44
CA ARG A 65 7.35 -5.66 0.96
C ARG A 65 7.78 -6.87 0.13
N ALA A 66 7.19 -8.05 0.34
CA ALA A 66 7.51 -9.25 -0.43
C ALA A 66 6.96 -9.20 -1.87
N HIS A 67 5.94 -8.38 -2.14
CA HIS A 67 5.23 -8.33 -3.42
C HIS A 67 5.63 -7.13 -4.30
N VAL A 68 6.38 -6.18 -3.73
CA VAL A 68 6.63 -4.86 -4.34
C VAL A 68 8.13 -4.59 -4.47
N GLU A 69 8.50 -3.81 -5.48
CA GLU A 69 9.88 -3.37 -5.69
C GLU A 69 10.28 -2.32 -4.65
N ALA A 70 9.33 -1.43 -4.31
CA ALA A 70 9.55 -0.44 -3.27
C ALA A 70 8.28 -0.13 -2.50
N LEU A 71 8.47 0.08 -1.20
CA LEU A 71 7.48 0.56 -0.25
C LEU A 71 8.09 1.69 0.56
N ARG A 72 7.42 2.84 0.58
CA ARG A 72 7.76 3.97 1.43
C ARG A 72 6.56 4.35 2.31
N VAL A 73 6.79 4.35 3.62
CA VAL A 73 5.88 4.93 4.62
C VAL A 73 6.13 6.45 4.61
N LEU A 74 5.07 7.24 4.43
CA LEU A 74 5.17 8.70 4.36
C LEU A 74 5.02 9.38 5.73
N GLY A 75 4.53 8.62 6.72
CA GLY A 75 4.33 9.06 8.10
C GLY A 75 2.99 8.56 8.64
N SER A 76 2.79 8.74 9.94
CA SER A 76 1.50 8.55 10.63
C SER A 76 1.11 9.89 11.26
N PHE A 77 -0.17 10.26 11.14
CA PHE A 77 -0.69 11.53 11.63
C PHE A 77 -2.07 11.30 12.29
N PRO A 78 -2.46 12.13 13.28
CA PRO A 78 -3.79 12.04 13.86
C PRO A 78 -4.87 12.26 12.81
N ALA A 79 -5.94 11.46 12.86
CA ALA A 79 -7.12 11.70 12.04
C ALA A 79 -7.72 13.07 12.37
N ALA A 80 -8.26 13.76 11.35
CA ALA A 80 -9.01 14.99 11.58
C ALA A 80 -10.22 14.68 12.46
N ILE A 81 -10.43 15.49 13.50
CA ILE A 81 -11.66 15.45 14.29
C ILE A 81 -12.73 16.12 13.44
N VAL A 82 -13.78 15.38 13.11
CA VAL A 82 -14.97 15.88 12.40
C VAL A 82 -16.11 16.01 13.39
#